data_AF-A0A936IQE3-F1
#
_entry.id   AF-A0A936IQE3-F1
#
_cell.length_a   1.000
_cell.length_b   1.000
_cell.length_c   1.000
_cell.angle_alpha   90.00
_cell.angle_beta   90.00
_cell.angle_gamma   90.00
#
_symmetry.space_group_name_H-M   'P 1'
#
loop_
_entity.id
_entity.type
_entity.pdbx_description
1 polymer ?
#
loop_
_entity_poly.entity_id
_entity_poly.type
_entity_poly.pdbx_seq_one_letter_code
_entity_poly.pdbx_strand_id
1 'polypeptide(L)' 'MSEWCQDYWSYHLPEAALSIRRDQTPGLSRVVRGGNLLSGDRSCRSAFRSLESTPNRLIGFRVVLSAPR' A
#
# COMPACT_ATOMS: atom_id res chain seq x y z
N MET A 1 -7.77 9.54 3.65
CA MET A 1 -6.49 9.38 4.38
C MET A 1 -5.81 8.19 3.73
N SER A 2 -4.52 8.29 3.39
CA SER A 2 -3.88 7.19 2.68
C SER A 2 -3.76 5.99 3.61
N GLU A 3 -3.83 4.78 3.09
CA GLU A 3 -3.82 3.56 3.89
C GLU A 3 -2.60 2.70 3.53
N TRP A 4 -1.82 2.30 4.54
CA TRP A 4 -0.74 1.33 4.39
C TRP A 4 -1.28 -0.02 3.92
N CYS A 5 -0.60 -0.63 2.95
CA CYS A 5 -0.81 -2.01 2.52
C CYS A 5 0.36 -2.89 2.95
N GLN A 6 0.10 -4.20 3.10
CA GLN A 6 1.14 -5.17 3.46
C GLN A 6 2.18 -5.34 2.34
N ASP A 7 1.81 -5.04 1.09
CA ASP A 7 2.67 -5.18 -0.09
C ASP A 7 3.89 -4.25 -0.05
N TYR A 8 5.03 -4.75 -0.53
CA TYR A 8 6.18 -3.91 -0.87
C TYR A 8 5.95 -3.17 -2.18
N TRP A 9 6.54 -1.97 -2.30
CA TRP A 9 6.55 -1.25 -3.56
C TRP A 9 7.39 -1.98 -4.61
N SER A 10 6.88 -2.01 -5.83
CA SER A 10 7.62 -2.44 -7.01
C SER A 10 7.18 -1.59 -8.19
N TYR A 11 8.16 -1.15 -8.97
CA TYR A 11 7.94 -0.47 -10.26
C TYR A 11 7.38 -1.41 -11.32
N HIS A 12 7.69 -2.71 -11.21
CA HIS A 12 7.20 -3.74 -12.10
C HIS A 12 6.16 -4.60 -11.39
N LEU A 13 4.93 -4.56 -11.91
CA LEU A 13 3.89 -5.48 -11.44
C LEU A 13 4.12 -6.85 -12.09
N PRO A 14 4.00 -7.94 -11.33
CA PRO A 14 4.03 -9.27 -11.92
C PRO A 14 2.83 -9.44 -12.85
N GLU A 15 3.03 -10.21 -13.92
CA GLU A 15 2.00 -10.49 -14.93
C GLU A 15 0.78 -11.23 -14.33
N ALA A 16 0.99 -11.94 -13.21
CA ALA A 16 -0.05 -12.56 -12.41
C ALA A 16 0.01 -12.11 -10.95
N ALA A 17 -1.15 -12.11 -10.27
CA ALA A 17 -1.23 -11.81 -8.84
C ALA A 17 -0.47 -12.86 -8.03
N LEU A 18 0.76 -12.53 -7.62
CA LEU A 18 1.55 -13.39 -6.75
C LEU A 18 0.99 -13.33 -5.33
N SER A 19 0.79 -14.49 -4.70
CA SER A 19 0.58 -14.60 -3.27
C SER A 19 1.76 -13.92 -2.54
N ILE A 20 1.43 -13.01 -1.61
CA ILE A 20 2.31 -12.19 -0.77
C ILE A 20 3.74 -12.75 -0.70
N ARG A 21 4.67 -12.16 -1.47
CA ARG A 21 6.10 -12.38 -1.29
C ARG A 21 6.49 -11.64 0.00
N ARG A 22 6.80 -12.40 1.04
CA ARG A 22 7.26 -11.90 2.35
C ARG A 22 8.78 -11.73 2.36
N ASP A 23 9.40 -11.28 1.28
CA ASP A 23 10.82 -10.96 1.33
C ASP A 23 11.02 -9.67 2.14
N GLN A 24 11.27 -9.89 3.43
CA GLN A 24 11.41 -8.88 4.45
C GLN A 24 12.76 -8.17 4.37
N THR A 25 13.09 -7.53 3.24
CA THR A 25 14.29 -6.69 3.19
C THR A 25 13.98 -5.38 3.95
N PRO A 26 14.63 -5.09 5.08
CA PRO A 26 14.44 -3.83 5.80
C PRO A 26 14.80 -2.64 4.90
N GLY A 27 14.04 -1.54 4.97
CA GLY A 27 14.28 -0.34 4.17
C GLY A 27 13.52 -0.24 2.84
N LEU A 28 12.76 -1.26 2.44
CA LEU A 28 11.89 -1.20 1.27
C LEU A 28 10.58 -0.45 1.58
N SER A 29 10.24 0.53 0.74
CA SER A 29 8.96 1.24 0.82
C SER A 29 7.77 0.29 0.66
N ARG A 30 6.70 0.51 1.42
CA ARG A 30 5.44 -0.22 1.25
C ARG A 30 4.49 0.54 0.34
N VAL A 31 3.53 -0.18 -0.22
CA VAL A 31 2.44 0.43 -0.97
C VAL A 31 1.50 1.18 -0.02
N VAL A 32 1.09 2.39 -0.41
CA VAL A 32 -0.01 3.13 0.21
C VAL A 32 -1.08 3.46 -0.85
N ARG A 33 -2.36 3.41 -0.46
CA ARG A 33 -3.50 3.61 -1.37
C ARG A 33 -4.55 4.56 -0.80
N GLY A 34 -5.48 5.02 -1.65
CA GLY A 34 -6.70 5.72 -1.25
C GLY A 34 -6.59 7.25 -1.11
N GLY A 35 -5.38 7.82 -1.10
CA GLY A 35 -5.17 9.27 -1.01
C GLY A 35 -5.60 9.89 0.31
N ASN A 36 -5.22 11.14 0.54
CA ASN A 36 -5.53 11.91 1.74
C ASN A 36 -6.17 13.27 1.42
N LEU A 37 -6.48 14.08 2.43
CA LEU A 37 -7.17 15.36 2.25
C LEU A 37 -6.39 16.37 1.38
N LEU A 38 -5.06 16.21 1.27
CA LEU A 38 -4.18 17.05 0.45
C LEU A 38 -3.93 16.44 -0.95
N SER A 39 -4.50 15.27 -1.23
CA SER A 39 -4.30 14.57 -2.50
C SER A 39 -5.26 15.09 -3.56
N GLY A 40 -4.76 15.29 -4.78
CA GLY A 40 -5.61 15.52 -5.95
C GLY A 40 -6.46 14.29 -6.30
N ASP A 41 -7.52 14.52 -7.07
CA ASP A 41 -8.48 13.52 -7.56
C ASP A 41 -7.82 12.25 -8.14
N ARG A 42 -6.78 12.42 -8.97
CA ARG A 42 -6.03 11.32 -9.58
C ARG A 42 -5.41 10.37 -8.57
N SER A 43 -4.93 10.89 -7.44
CA SER A 43 -4.26 10.12 -6.38
C SER A 43 -5.23 9.38 -5.47
N CYS A 44 -6.51 9.76 -5.48
CA CYS A 44 -7.57 9.11 -4.71
C CYS A 44 -8.25 7.94 -5.47
N ARG A 45 -7.89 7.72 -6.75
CA ARG A 45 -8.44 6.60 -7.54
C ARG A 45 -7.98 5.26 -6.95
N SER A 46 -8.87 4.26 -6.99
CA SER A 46 -8.59 2.90 -6.49
C SER A 46 -7.37 2.23 -7.15
N ALA A 47 -7.11 2.53 -8.42
CA ALA A 47 -5.97 2.01 -9.16
C ALA A 47 -4.65 2.75 -8.87
N PHE A 48 -4.70 3.92 -8.23
CA PHE A 48 -3.49 4.67 -7.90
C PHE A 48 -2.74 3.98 -6.75
N ARG A 49 -1.42 3.91 -6.89
CA ARG A 49 -0.51 3.37 -5.89
C ARG A 49 0.56 4.41 -5.63
N SER A 50 0.89 4.63 -4.36
CA SER A 50 2.09 5.36 -3.95
C SER A 50 2.95 4.48 -3.06
N LEU A 51 4.15 4.95 -2.76
CA LEU A 51 5.09 4.29 -1.86
C LEU A 51 5.44 5.20 -0.69
N GLU A 52 5.69 4.61 0.46
CA GLU A 52 6.22 5.31 1.63
C GLU A 52 7.11 4.36 2.43
N SER A 53 8.16 4.87 3.06
CA SER A 53 9.08 4.08 3.90
C SER A 53 9.04 4.49 5.37
N THR A 54 8.43 5.64 5.69
CA THR A 54 8.40 6.19 7.04
C THR A 54 6.97 6.50 7.51
N PRO A 55 6.68 6.39 8.82
CA PRO A 55 5.38 6.78 9.35
C PRO A 55 5.06 8.25 9.09
N ASN A 56 3.81 8.54 8.72
CA ASN A 56 3.33 9.89 8.45
C ASN A 56 1.92 10.07 9.01
N ARG A 57 1.65 11.21 9.64
CA ARG A 57 0.34 11.56 10.23
C ARG A 57 -0.84 11.57 9.24
N LEU A 58 -0.56 11.60 7.93
CA LEU A 58 -1.58 11.56 6.87
C LEU A 58 -1.82 10.15 6.33
N ILE A 59 -1.17 9.14 6.90
CA ILE A 59 -1.25 7.74 6.48
C ILE A 59 -1.68 6.88 7.66
N GLY A 60 -2.84 6.23 7.51
CA GLY A 60 -3.39 5.26 8.45
C GLY A 60 -3.30 3.85 7.90
N PHE A 61 -4.09 2.94 8.44
CA PHE A 61 -4.26 1.59 7.90
C PHE A 61 -5.64 1.06 8.27
N ARG A 62 -6.10 0.05 7.54
CA ARG A 62 -7.30 -0.72 7.87
C ARG A 62 -6.92 -2.18 8.06
N VAL A 63 -7.36 -2.77 9.15
CA VAL A 63 -7.09 -4.19 9.44
C VAL A 63 -8.00 -5.06 8.57
N VAL A 64 -7.44 -6.13 8.03
CA VAL A 64 -8.17 -7.19 7.34
C VAL A 64 -7.92 -8.48 8.08
N LEU A 65 -8.99 -9.24 8.34
CA LEU A 65 -8.95 -10.53 9.00
C LEU A 65 -9.23 -11.62 7.98
N SER A 66 -8.57 -12.77 8.11
CA SER A 66 -8.99 -13.97 7.40
C SER A 66 -10.31 -14.46 7.99
N ALA A 67 -11.20 -14.99 7.15
CA ALA A 67 -12.41 -15.65 7.62
C ALA A 67 -12.06 -16.76 8.64
N PRO A 68 -12.87 -16.96 9.70
CA PRO A 68 -12.74 -18.13 10.55
C PRO A 68 -12.85 -19.40 9.71
N ARG A 69 -12.09 -20.44 10.08
CA ARG A 69 -12.24 -21.77 9.49
C ARG A 69 -13.49 -22.46 10.00
#